data_AF-A0A8J4BMB1-F1
#
_entry.id   AF-A0A8J4BMB1-F1
#
_cell.length_a   1.000
_cell.length_b   1.000
_cell.length_c   1.000
_cell.angle_alpha   90.00
_cell.angle_beta   90.00
_cell.angle_gamma   90.00
#
_symmetry.space_group_name_H-M   'P 1'
#
loop_
_entity.id
_entity.type
_entity.pdbx_description
1 polymer ?
#
loop_
_entity_poly.entity_id
_entity_poly.type
_entity_poly.pdbx_seq_one_letter_code
_entity_poly.pdbx_strand_id
1 'polypeptide(L)'
;MDLFYVFLFVGLVLFTVLIQFRSGSEELIPASAVTDVDELKRFRVFRSNYLMVFCLMMAGDWLQGPYIYALYEHYGYTVGDIGHFFIMGFGSSMVFGTIVGALADIIGRRNASLAYVATYCLSCVTKHSSRYWVLMLGRMLGGISTSLLFSVFESWLVAEHNRRGFSEALLADT
;
A
#
# COMPACT_ATOMS: atom_id res chain seq x y z
N MET A 1 20.45 -0.04 24.69
CA MET A 1 19.54 0.21 23.54
C MET A 1 19.46 -1.03 22.65
N ASP A 2 20.58 -1.69 22.33
CA ASP A 2 20.60 -2.80 21.36
C ASP A 2 19.83 -4.06 21.80
N LEU A 3 19.90 -4.43 23.09
CA LEU A 3 19.21 -5.61 23.60
C LEU A 3 17.68 -5.52 23.45
N PHE A 4 17.11 -4.33 23.64
CA PHE A 4 15.67 -4.10 23.52
C PHE A 4 15.18 -4.37 22.10
N TYR A 5 15.90 -3.88 21.09
CA TYR A 5 15.55 -4.10 19.69
C TYR A 5 15.68 -5.57 19.30
N VAL A 6 16.69 -6.28 19.81
CA VAL A 6 16.85 -7.72 19.57
C VAL A 6 15.69 -8.52 20.19
N PHE A 7 15.32 -8.22 21.44
CA PHE A 7 14.18 -8.88 22.09
C PHE A 7 12.85 -8.59 21.39
N LEU A 8 12.63 -7.33 20.99
CA LEU A 8 11.44 -6.94 20.24
C LEU A 8 11.36 -7.69 18.90
N PHE A 9 12.46 -7.73 18.16
CA PHE A 9 12.54 -8.42 16.87
C PHE A 9 12.27 -9.92 17.01
N VAL A 10 12.94 -10.59 17.95
CA VAL A 10 12.74 -12.03 18.21
C VAL A 10 11.30 -12.31 18.67
N GLY A 11 10.73 -11.45 19.53
CA GLY A 11 9.34 -11.56 19.98
C GLY A 11 8.35 -11.46 18.84
N LEU A 12 8.54 -10.50 17.93
CA LEU A 12 7.68 -10.33 16.74
C LEU A 12 7.80 -11.53 15.78
N VAL A 13 9.01 -12.06 15.57
CA VAL A 13 9.24 -13.26 14.74
C VAL A 13 8.55 -14.49 15.33
N LEU A 14 8.69 -14.74 16.63
CA LEU A 14 8.03 -15.88 17.27
C LEU A 14 6.51 -15.75 17.22
N PHE A 15 5.98 -14.53 17.35
CA PHE A 15 4.55 -14.24 17.27
C PHE A 15 3.99 -14.52 15.86
N THR A 16 4.67 -14.07 14.80
CA THR A 16 4.22 -14.33 13.42
C THR A 16 4.30 -15.80 13.06
N VAL A 17 5.34 -16.50 13.51
CA VAL A 17 5.48 -17.95 13.33
C VAL A 17 4.35 -18.70 14.04
N LEU A 18 4.01 -18.31 15.27
CA LEU A 18 2.86 -18.87 16.01
C LEU A 18 1.52 -18.63 15.30
N ILE A 19 1.32 -17.46 14.69
CA ILE A 19 0.10 -17.18 13.91
C ILE A 19 0.06 -18.03 12.64
N GLN A 20 1.18 -18.19 11.95
CA GLN A 20 1.29 -19.03 10.76
C GLN A 20 0.99 -20.50 11.08
N PHE A 21 1.53 -21.04 12.17
CA PHE A 21 1.21 -22.40 12.60
C PHE A 21 -0.26 -22.60 13.00
N ARG A 22 -0.99 -21.50 13.32
CA ARG A 22 -2.41 -21.55 13.67
C ARG A 22 -3.35 -21.29 12.48
N SER A 23 -2.89 -20.56 11.46
CA SER A 23 -3.61 -20.46 10.19
C SER A 23 -3.32 -21.73 9.41
N GLY A 24 -4.19 -22.74 9.58
CA GLY A 24 -4.11 -23.95 8.77
C GLY A 24 -4.07 -23.58 7.29
N SER A 25 -3.09 -24.11 6.57
CA SER A 25 -2.99 -23.93 5.12
C SER A 25 -4.27 -24.44 4.47
N GLU A 26 -5.12 -23.53 4.01
CA GLU A 26 -6.12 -23.86 3.02
C GLU A 26 -5.36 -24.31 1.76
N GLU A 27 -5.48 -25.59 1.44
CA GLU A 27 -5.01 -26.16 0.17
C GLU A 27 -5.86 -25.54 -0.95
N LEU A 28 -5.38 -24.43 -1.50
CA LEU A 28 -6.03 -23.78 -2.62
C LEU A 28 -5.91 -24.67 -3.86
N ILE A 29 -7.04 -24.88 -4.54
CA ILE A 29 -7.11 -25.63 -5.80
C ILE A 29 -6.13 -24.99 -6.80
N PRO A 30 -5.21 -25.77 -7.42
CA PRO A 30 -4.23 -25.21 -8.33
C PRO A 30 -4.91 -24.62 -9.58
N ALA A 31 -4.45 -23.45 -10.02
CA ALA A 31 -4.96 -22.72 -11.19
C ALA A 31 -5.00 -23.54 -12.48
N SER A 32 -4.21 -24.63 -12.56
CA SER A 32 -4.20 -25.61 -13.64
C SER A 32 -5.49 -26.44 -13.76
N ALA A 33 -6.40 -26.40 -12.77
CA ALA A 33 -7.70 -27.05 -12.82
C ALA A 33 -8.75 -26.28 -13.65
N VAL A 34 -8.50 -25.01 -13.98
CA VAL A 34 -9.42 -24.17 -14.75
C VAL A 34 -9.23 -24.44 -16.25
N THR A 35 -10.20 -25.14 -16.85
CA THR A 35 -10.16 -25.57 -18.26
C THR A 35 -10.90 -24.64 -19.22
N ASP A 36 -11.62 -23.63 -18.71
CA ASP A 36 -12.34 -22.66 -19.54
C ASP A 36 -11.38 -21.61 -20.14
N VAL A 37 -11.11 -21.77 -21.45
CA VAL A 37 -10.24 -20.87 -22.23
C VAL A 37 -10.78 -19.44 -22.29
N ASP A 38 -12.10 -19.25 -22.28
CA ASP A 38 -12.72 -17.93 -22.35
C ASP A 38 -12.68 -17.21 -21.00
N GLU A 39 -12.82 -17.94 -19.89
CA GLU A 39 -12.55 -17.42 -18.54
C GLU A 39 -11.10 -16.94 -18.41
N LEU A 40 -10.13 -17.74 -18.83
CA LEU A 40 -8.71 -17.40 -18.79
C LEU A 40 -8.37 -16.14 -19.61
N LYS A 41 -8.97 -15.99 -20.80
CA LYS A 41 -8.80 -14.78 -21.63
C LYS A 41 -9.35 -13.53 -20.92
N ARG A 42 -10.58 -13.61 -20.38
CA ARG A 42 -11.20 -12.49 -19.63
C ARG A 42 -10.38 -12.12 -18.40
N PHE A 43 -9.89 -13.12 -17.67
CA PHE A 43 -9.04 -12.92 -16.50
C PHE A 43 -7.70 -12.26 -16.88
N ARG A 44 -7.05 -12.70 -17.97
CA ARG A 44 -5.79 -12.11 -18.43
C ARG A 44 -5.92 -10.62 -18.79
N VAL A 45 -7.01 -10.24 -19.47
CA VAL A 45 -7.30 -8.83 -19.77
C VAL A 45 -7.53 -8.04 -18.49
N PHE A 46 -8.32 -8.58 -17.55
CA PHE A 46 -8.53 -7.97 -16.24
C PHE A 46 -7.23 -7.77 -15.47
N ARG A 47 -6.42 -8.83 -15.33
CA ARG A 47 -5.12 -8.80 -14.66
C ARG A 47 -4.17 -7.80 -15.29
N SER A 48 -4.05 -7.78 -16.61
CA SER A 48 -3.17 -6.83 -17.31
C SER A 48 -3.59 -5.38 -17.08
N ASN A 49 -4.89 -5.08 -17.06
CA ASN A 49 -5.39 -3.74 -16.78
C ASN A 49 -5.12 -3.34 -15.33
N TYR A 50 -5.37 -4.24 -14.37
CA TYR A 50 -5.06 -4.01 -12.96
C TYR A 50 -3.56 -3.75 -12.75
N LEU A 51 -2.71 -4.64 -13.26
CA LEU A 51 -1.26 -4.52 -13.13
C LEU A 51 -0.73 -3.24 -13.77
N MET A 52 -1.25 -2.84 -14.93
CA MET A 52 -0.85 -1.57 -15.56
C MET A 52 -1.12 -0.38 -14.63
N VAL A 53 -2.32 -0.30 -14.06
CA VAL A 53 -2.70 0.78 -13.13
C VAL A 53 -1.87 0.71 -11.85
N PHE A 54 -1.75 -0.47 -11.24
CA PHE A 54 -0.98 -0.67 -10.02
C PHE A 54 0.51 -0.33 -10.20
N CYS A 55 1.13 -0.79 -11.30
CA CYS A 55 2.53 -0.47 -11.60
C CYS A 55 2.76 1.02 -11.80
N LEU A 56 1.83 1.76 -12.43
CA LEU A 56 1.96 3.22 -12.56
C LEU A 56 1.94 3.92 -11.21
N MET A 57 1.11 3.44 -10.28
CA MET A 57 0.96 4.01 -8.94
C MET A 57 2.18 3.69 -8.07
N MET A 58 2.63 2.44 -8.12
CA MET A 58 3.88 2.00 -7.47
C MET A 58 5.10 2.73 -8.02
N ALA A 59 5.18 2.95 -9.34
CA ALA A 59 6.28 3.70 -9.95
C ALA A 59 6.36 5.13 -9.42
N GLY A 60 5.21 5.78 -9.20
CA GLY A 60 5.17 7.08 -8.54
C GLY A 60 5.80 7.04 -7.15
N ASP A 61 5.35 6.11 -6.30
CA ASP A 61 5.81 5.98 -4.91
C ASP A 61 7.32 5.70 -4.83
N TRP A 62 7.78 4.77 -5.66
CA TRP A 62 9.18 4.38 -5.77
C TRP A 62 10.08 5.51 -6.25
N LEU A 63 9.60 6.32 -7.21
CA LEU A 63 10.39 7.44 -7.72
C LEU A 63 10.65 8.48 -6.62
N GLN A 64 9.75 8.65 -5.65
CA GLN A 64 9.97 9.62 -4.57
C GLN A 64 10.98 9.15 -3.52
N GLY A 65 11.03 7.84 -3.24
CA GLY A 65 11.89 7.24 -2.22
C GLY A 65 13.32 7.80 -2.16
N PRO A 66 14.08 7.80 -3.27
CA PRO A 66 15.47 8.26 -3.26
C PRO A 66 15.64 9.78 -3.19
N TYR A 67 14.65 10.58 -3.59
CA TYR A 67 14.80 12.04 -3.73
C TYR A 67 14.21 12.85 -2.58
N ILE A 68 13.30 12.29 -1.77
CA ILE A 68 12.65 13.05 -0.67
C ILE A 68 13.67 13.61 0.32
N TYR A 69 14.67 12.81 0.72
CA TYR A 69 15.69 13.27 1.67
C TYR A 69 16.52 14.41 1.05
N ALA A 70 17.02 14.20 -0.17
CA ALA A 70 17.80 15.20 -0.90
C ALA A 70 17.02 16.50 -1.14
N LEU A 71 15.71 16.42 -1.37
CA LEU A 71 14.84 17.58 -1.50
C LEU A 71 14.80 18.43 -0.23
N TYR A 72 14.66 17.80 0.93
CA TYR A 72 14.62 18.52 2.20
C TYR A 72 15.97 19.12 2.57
N GLU A 73 17.06 18.40 2.30
CA GLU A 73 18.41 18.92 2.43
C GLU A 73 18.65 20.12 1.50
N HIS A 74 18.17 20.06 0.25
CA HIS A 74 18.23 21.16 -0.70
C HIS A 74 17.45 22.40 -0.24
N TYR A 75 16.35 22.21 0.49
CA TYR A 75 15.60 23.31 1.13
C TYR A 75 16.24 23.85 2.41
N GLY A 76 17.38 23.30 2.83
CA GLY A 76 18.14 23.77 3.99
C GLY A 76 17.62 23.25 5.32
N TYR A 77 16.82 22.17 5.33
CA TYR A 77 16.36 21.56 6.56
C TYR A 77 17.47 20.78 7.26
N THR A 78 17.46 20.83 8.59
CA THR A 78 18.41 20.06 9.41
C THR A 78 18.03 18.58 9.40
N VAL A 79 18.97 17.71 9.75
CA VAL A 79 18.72 16.26 9.92
C VAL A 79 17.58 15.99 10.92
N GLY A 80 17.46 16.81 11.97
CA GLY A 80 16.37 16.71 12.94
C GLY A 80 15.00 17.02 12.36
N ASP A 81 14.90 18.10 11.57
CA ASP A 81 13.66 18.49 10.89
C ASP A 81 13.24 17.45 9.85
N ILE A 82 14.22 16.90 9.11
CA ILE A 82 14.00 15.79 8.19
C ILE A 82 13.46 14.57 8.95
N GLY A 83 14.00 14.29 10.13
CA GLY A 83 13.48 13.27 11.04
C GLY A 83 11.99 13.48 11.36
N HIS A 84 11.56 14.71 11.68
CA HIS A 84 10.15 15.02 11.91
C HIS A 84 9.28 14.74 10.68
N PHE A 85 9.74 15.08 9.48
CA PHE A 85 9.02 14.76 8.24
C PHE A 85 8.85 13.25 8.04
N PHE A 86 9.89 12.46 8.33
CA PHE A 86 9.79 10.99 8.23
C PHE A 86 8.87 10.40 9.28
N ILE A 87 8.97 10.85 10.54
CA ILE A 87 8.07 10.46 11.63
C ILE A 87 6.61 10.78 11.27
N MET A 88 6.32 11.95 10.71
CA MET A 88 4.97 12.30 10.31
C MET A 88 4.44 11.39 9.21
N GLY A 89 5.26 11.09 8.18
CA GLY A 89 4.83 10.23 7.08
C GLY A 89 4.58 8.79 7.53
N PHE A 90 5.52 8.17 8.23
CA PHE A 90 5.34 6.79 8.71
C PHE A 90 4.31 6.70 9.84
N GLY A 91 4.28 7.68 10.74
CA GLY A 91 3.32 7.75 11.84
C GLY A 91 1.89 7.91 11.33
N SER A 92 1.66 8.77 10.34
CA SER A 92 0.34 8.87 9.70
C SER A 92 -0.03 7.58 8.97
N SER A 93 0.90 6.94 8.24
CA SER A 93 0.63 5.63 7.62
C SER A 93 0.25 4.55 8.64
N MET A 94 0.86 4.57 9.82
CA MET A 94 0.55 3.61 10.89
C MET A 94 -0.85 3.83 11.46
N VAL A 95 -1.21 5.08 11.76
CA VAL A 95 -2.51 5.43 12.36
C VAL A 95 -3.64 5.27 11.35
N PHE A 96 -3.45 5.78 10.14
CA PHE A 96 -4.48 5.73 9.09
C PHE A 96 -4.50 4.38 8.38
N GLY A 97 -3.43 3.59 8.39
CA GLY A 97 -3.40 2.25 7.79
C GLY A 97 -4.50 1.31 8.29
N THR A 98 -4.74 1.31 9.60
CA THR A 98 -5.76 0.45 10.22
C THR A 98 -7.18 0.96 9.95
N ILE A 99 -7.37 2.28 9.96
CA ILE A 99 -8.67 2.94 9.82
C ILE A 99 -9.12 2.94 8.36
N VAL A 100 -8.20 3.24 7.44
CA VAL A 100 -8.52 3.51 6.04
C VAL A 100 -8.88 2.24 5.28
N GLY A 101 -8.29 1.09 5.63
CA GLY A 101 -8.74 -0.20 5.10
C GLY A 101 -10.21 -0.47 5.43
N ALA A 102 -10.60 -0.31 6.70
CA ALA A 102 -11.99 -0.48 7.13
C ALA A 102 -12.94 0.56 6.50
N LEU A 103 -12.51 1.82 6.36
CA LEU A 103 -13.30 2.85 5.69
C LEU A 103 -13.45 2.61 4.19
N ALA A 104 -12.45 2.02 3.53
CA ALA A 104 -12.53 1.66 2.11
C ALA A 104 -13.61 0.60 1.84
N ASP A 105 -13.84 -0.30 2.81
CA ASP A 105 -14.93 -1.27 2.74
C ASP A 105 -16.32 -0.63 2.86
N ILE A 106 -16.46 0.45 3.64
CA ILE A 106 -17.74 1.15 3.84
C ILE A 106 -18.04 2.14 2.72
N ILE A 107 -17.08 2.99 2.35
CA ILE A 107 -17.25 4.08 1.37
C ILE A 107 -17.24 3.54 -0.07
N GLY A 108 -16.79 2.29 -0.24
CA GLY A 108 -16.66 1.62 -1.52
C GLY A 108 -15.25 1.74 -2.08
N ARG A 109 -14.74 0.60 -2.55
CA ARG A 109 -13.33 0.41 -2.94
C ARG A 109 -12.91 1.32 -4.10
N ARG A 110 -13.80 1.64 -5.04
CA ARG A 110 -13.55 2.60 -6.12
C ARG A 110 -13.27 4.03 -5.59
N ASN A 111 -14.06 4.48 -4.62
CA ASN A 111 -13.90 5.81 -4.05
C ASN A 111 -12.61 5.90 -3.24
N ALA A 112 -12.24 4.82 -2.54
CA ALA A 112 -10.98 4.74 -1.82
C ALA A 112 -9.76 4.78 -2.77
N SER A 113 -9.82 4.13 -3.94
CA SER A 113 -8.75 4.26 -4.96
C SER A 113 -8.64 5.69 -5.51
N LEU A 114 -9.76 6.41 -5.67
CA LEU A 114 -9.73 7.83 -6.06
C LEU A 114 -9.18 8.72 -4.93
N ALA A 115 -9.49 8.40 -3.68
CA ALA A 115 -8.93 9.08 -2.52
C ALA A 115 -7.40 8.91 -2.44
N TYR A 116 -6.87 7.75 -2.82
CA TYR A 116 -5.43 7.56 -2.99
C TYR A 116 -4.89 8.57 -4.00
N VAL A 117 -5.46 8.61 -5.22
CA VAL A 117 -4.94 9.49 -6.29
C VAL A 117 -4.96 10.95 -5.83
N ALA A 118 -6.05 11.39 -5.22
CA ALA A 118 -6.18 12.75 -4.73
C ALA A 118 -5.16 13.09 -3.64
N THR A 119 -5.04 12.26 -2.60
CA THR A 119 -4.11 12.49 -1.48
C THR A 119 -2.65 12.42 -1.93
N TYR A 120 -2.32 11.49 -2.83
CA TYR A 120 -1.00 11.36 -3.44
C TYR A 120 -0.64 12.59 -4.27
N CYS A 121 -1.51 13.03 -5.17
CA CYS A 121 -1.29 14.21 -6.00
C CYS A 121 -1.09 15.46 -5.14
N LEU A 122 -1.92 15.67 -4.11
CA LEU A 122 -1.71 16.78 -3.16
C LEU A 122 -0.35 16.66 -2.46
N SER A 123 0.04 15.47 -2.00
CA SER A 123 1.36 15.24 -1.40
C SER A 123 2.50 15.59 -2.37
N CYS A 124 2.37 15.30 -3.66
CA CYS A 124 3.34 15.71 -4.68
C CYS A 124 3.40 17.23 -4.86
N VAL A 125 2.25 17.90 -4.90
CA VAL A 125 2.18 19.37 -5.06
C VAL A 125 2.89 20.07 -3.91
N THR A 126 2.71 19.61 -2.67
CA THR A 126 3.36 20.23 -1.50
C THR A 126 4.88 20.27 -1.60
N LYS A 127 5.52 19.32 -2.32
CA LYS A 127 6.98 19.26 -2.50
C LYS A 127 7.54 20.44 -3.28
N HIS A 128 6.72 21.21 -4.00
CA HIS A 128 7.14 22.41 -4.72
C HIS A 128 7.26 23.65 -3.80
N SER A 129 6.84 23.52 -2.53
CA SER A 129 6.90 24.59 -1.53
C SER A 129 7.96 24.26 -0.49
N SER A 130 8.86 25.20 -0.22
CA SER A 130 9.88 25.06 0.83
C SER A 130 9.35 25.32 2.24
N ARG A 131 8.07 25.69 2.42
CA ARG A 131 7.49 25.99 3.75
C ARG A 131 7.31 24.72 4.60
N TYR A 132 7.82 24.73 5.83
CA TYR A 132 7.83 23.58 6.74
C TYR A 132 6.45 22.94 6.93
N TRP A 133 5.44 23.73 7.27
CA TRP A 133 4.09 23.22 7.51
C TRP A 133 3.41 22.66 6.25
N VAL A 134 3.76 23.17 5.06
CA VAL A 134 3.25 22.64 3.80
C VAL A 134 3.86 21.28 3.52
N LEU A 135 5.17 21.11 3.77
CA LEU A 135 5.86 19.83 3.66
C LEU A 135 5.36 18.83 4.72
N MET A 136 5.07 19.29 5.94
CA MET A 136 4.51 18.46 7.01
C MET A 136 3.14 17.91 6.62
N LEU A 137 2.25 18.77 6.11
CA LEU A 137 0.96 18.35 5.56
C LEU A 137 1.17 17.37 4.39
N GLY A 138 2.14 17.67 3.51
CA GLY A 138 2.55 16.79 2.42
C GLY A 138 2.95 15.39 2.88
N ARG A 139 3.71 15.29 3.97
CA ARG A 139 4.12 14.01 4.57
C ARG A 139 2.95 13.26 5.19
N MET A 140 2.05 13.96 5.87
CA MET A 140 0.82 13.37 6.40
C MET A 140 -0.05 12.77 5.30
N LEU A 141 -0.31 13.55 4.24
CA LEU A 141 -1.08 13.08 3.08
C LEU A 141 -0.38 11.95 2.35
N GLY A 142 0.96 12.02 2.26
CA GLY A 142 1.79 10.94 1.71
C GLY A 142 1.63 9.65 2.50
N GLY A 143 1.67 9.70 3.83
CA GLY A 143 1.46 8.53 4.69
C GLY A 143 0.06 7.91 4.53
N ILE A 144 -0.99 8.74 4.51
CA ILE A 144 -2.37 8.29 4.23
C ILE A 144 -2.45 7.63 2.85
N SER A 145 -1.80 8.22 1.85
CA SER A 145 -1.75 7.68 0.51
C SER A 145 -1.03 6.33 0.47
N THR A 146 0.12 6.18 1.14
CA THR A 146 0.83 4.89 1.21
C THR A 146 -0.05 3.82 1.86
N SER A 147 -0.78 4.16 2.93
CA SER A 147 -1.78 3.26 3.53
C SER A 147 -2.84 2.80 2.53
N LEU A 148 -3.40 3.73 1.75
CA LEU A 148 -4.41 3.41 0.73
C LEU A 148 -3.83 2.52 -0.37
N LEU A 149 -2.59 2.77 -0.80
CA LEU A 149 -1.92 2.02 -1.87
C LEU A 149 -1.82 0.53 -1.55
N PHE A 150 -1.42 0.19 -0.32
CA PHE A 150 -1.21 -1.19 0.08
C PHE A 150 -2.49 -1.90 0.57
N SER A 151 -3.54 -1.17 0.95
CA SER A 151 -4.78 -1.80 1.46
C SER A 151 -5.90 -1.87 0.42
N VAL A 152 -6.13 -0.79 -0.32
CA VAL A 152 -7.33 -0.64 -1.16
C VAL A 152 -7.19 -1.40 -2.47
N PHE A 153 -6.00 -1.44 -3.07
CA PHE A 153 -5.81 -2.04 -4.39
C PHE A 153 -5.96 -3.56 -4.36
N GLU A 154 -5.38 -4.22 -3.36
CA GLU A 154 -5.60 -5.65 -3.14
C GLU A 154 -7.06 -5.95 -2.85
N SER A 155 -7.69 -5.18 -1.95
CA SER A 155 -9.11 -5.32 -1.65
C SER A 155 -9.96 -5.14 -2.91
N TRP A 156 -9.64 -4.17 -3.77
CA TRP A 156 -10.35 -3.95 -5.02
C TRP A 156 -10.17 -5.12 -5.99
N LEU A 157 -8.97 -5.67 -6.12
CA LEU A 157 -8.67 -6.84 -6.95
C LEU A 157 -9.55 -8.03 -6.56
N VAL A 158 -9.58 -8.37 -5.26
CA VAL A 158 -10.38 -9.49 -4.74
C VAL A 158 -11.88 -9.27 -4.97
N ALA A 159 -12.39 -8.06 -4.70
CA ALA A 159 -13.81 -7.76 -4.88
C ALA A 159 -14.23 -7.82 -6.36
N GLU A 160 -13.42 -7.25 -7.26
CA GLU A 160 -13.73 -7.24 -8.69
C GLU A 160 -13.59 -8.64 -9.30
N HIS A 161 -12.67 -9.46 -8.80
CA HIS A 161 -12.56 -10.88 -9.16
C HIS A 161 -13.84 -11.64 -8.85
N ASN A 162 -14.33 -11.51 -7.61
CA ASN A 162 -15.57 -12.16 -7.15
C ASN A 162 -16.79 -11.61 -7.91
N ARG A 163 -16.84 -10.30 -8.17
CA ARG A 163 -17.94 -9.66 -8.93
C ARG A 163 -18.03 -10.15 -10.37
N ARG A 164 -16.89 -10.49 -10.99
CA ARG A 164 -16.84 -11.03 -12.36
C ARG A 164 -17.05 -12.55 -12.40
N GLY A 165 -17.14 -13.20 -11.25
CA GLY A 165 -17.40 -14.64 -11.14
C GLY A 165 -16.23 -15.50 -11.62
N PHE A 166 -15.00 -15.00 -11.49
CA PHE A 166 -13.82 -15.81 -11.76
C PHE A 166 -13.64 -16.86 -10.64
N SER A 167 -13.13 -18.03 -11.01
CA SER A 167 -12.81 -19.10 -10.07
C SER A 167 -11.75 -18.68 -9.04
N GLU A 168 -11.88 -19.13 -7.79
CA GLU A 168 -10.95 -18.79 -6.69
C GLU A 168 -9.51 -19.28 -6.97
N ALA A 169 -9.37 -20.36 -7.73
CA ALA A 169 -8.07 -20.91 -8.15
C ALA A 169 -7.23 -19.90 -8.97
N LEU A 170 -7.86 -18.98 -9.70
CA LEU A 170 -7.16 -17.94 -10.48
C LEU A 170 -6.61 -16.80 -9.61
N LEU A 171 -7.08 -16.68 -8.37
CA LEU A 171 -6.62 -15.67 -7.40
C LEU A 171 -5.36 -16.14 -6.65
N ALA A 172 -5.11 -17.46 -6.60
CA ALA A 172 -3.89 -18.06 -6.06
C ALA A 172 -2.64 -17.70 -6.87
N ASP A 173 -2.82 -17.40 -8.15
CA ASP A 173 -1.76 -17.29 -9.17
C ASP A 173 -1.51 -15.83 -9.60
N THR A 174 -1.95 -14.88 -8.77
CA THR A 174 -1.72 -13.43 -8.90
C THR A 174 -0.76 -12.91 -7.84
#